data_AF-A0A4R8EY08-F1
#
_entry.id   AF-A0A4R8EY08-F1
#
_cell.length_a   1.000
_cell.length_b   1.000
_cell.length_c   1.000
_cell.angle_alpha   90.00
_cell.angle_beta   90.00
_cell.angle_gamma   90.00
#
_symmetry.space_group_name_H-M   'P 1'
#
loop_
_entity.id
_entity.type
_entity.pdbx_description
1 polymer ?
#
loop_
_entity_poly.entity_id
_entity_poly.type
_entity_poly.pdbx_seq_one_letter_code
_entity_poly.pdbx_strand_id
1 'polypeptide(L)'
;MLNIQKYTFFNPSPNFREMMILKLVSQENDISQETMAKKVGVVPSMINKYLKDFEENGNIIKSGENKRNMSYELTETGKKRLQFLTLSFVDEVSELYTETKDSFKKVFQTLKKDNLKDILLYGAGVVGGIVLKVLKDENINIIGFLDDSSLKQGDRLQGIDIYPPEKAKELIYDALIIASFRKSEKILEKATEKNLEKLYIFKIDDEGNISLEGR
;
A
#
# COMPACT_ATOMS: atom_id res chain seq x y z
N MET A 1 -7.35 12.46 6.27
CA MET A 1 -6.03 12.17 6.90
C MET A 1 -5.66 10.73 6.60
N LEU A 2 -4.37 10.41 6.50
CA LEU A 2 -3.89 9.04 6.33
C LEU A 2 -4.28 8.23 7.58
N ASN A 3 -5.06 7.16 7.39
CA ASN A 3 -5.45 6.29 8.50
C ASN A 3 -4.44 5.15 8.64
N ILE A 4 -3.33 5.39 9.36
CA ILE A 4 -2.28 4.38 9.55
C ILE A 4 -2.79 3.14 10.29
N GLN A 5 -3.84 3.26 11.10
CA GLN A 5 -4.40 2.12 11.85
C GLN A 5 -4.98 1.02 10.94
N LYS A 6 -5.25 1.31 9.66
CA LYS A 6 -5.67 0.30 8.68
C LYS A 6 -4.52 -0.65 8.30
N TYR A 7 -3.26 -0.26 8.49
CA TYR A 7 -2.11 -1.05 8.09
C TYR A 7 -1.56 -1.85 9.26
N THR A 8 -1.49 -3.17 9.10
CA THR A 8 -1.06 -4.09 10.16
C THR A 8 0.44 -4.10 10.40
N PHE A 9 1.23 -3.65 9.43
CA PHE A 9 2.69 -3.59 9.52
C PHE A 9 3.20 -2.23 10.03
N PHE A 10 2.37 -1.18 10.00
CA PHE A 10 2.78 0.17 10.37
C PHE A 10 2.10 0.59 11.68
N ASN A 11 2.86 0.56 12.77
CA ASN A 11 2.39 1.10 14.05
C ASN A 11 2.76 2.60 14.15
N PRO A 12 1.83 3.52 14.48
CA PRO A 12 2.12 4.94 14.61
C PRO A 12 3.25 5.24 15.60
N SER A 13 4.38 5.73 15.07
CA SER A 13 5.53 6.18 15.86
C SER A 13 5.22 7.46 16.66
N PRO A 14 6.01 7.80 17.69
CA PRO A 14 5.88 9.06 18.40
C PRO A 14 5.91 10.29 17.48
N ASN A 15 6.80 10.31 16.47
CA ASN A 15 6.89 11.38 15.47
C ASN A 15 5.62 11.48 14.62
N PHE A 16 5.06 10.34 14.20
CA PHE A 16 3.80 10.34 13.45
C PHE A 16 2.63 10.87 14.29
N ARG A 17 2.55 10.47 15.56
CA ARG A 17 1.52 10.98 16.49
C ARG A 17 1.67 12.47 16.72
N GLU A 18 2.89 12.95 16.94
CA GLU A 18 3.20 14.38 17.06
C GLU A 18 2.71 15.15 15.83
N MET A 19 3.13 14.71 14.63
CA MET A 19 2.73 15.30 13.35
C MET A 19 1.21 15.37 13.22
N MET A 20 0.52 14.29 13.54
CA MET A 20 -0.93 14.20 13.42
C MET A 20 -1.66 15.14 14.39
N ILE A 21 -1.18 15.29 15.62
CA ILE A 21 -1.79 16.21 16.59
C ILE A 21 -1.56 17.65 16.17
N LEU A 22 -0.33 18.03 15.78
CA LEU A 22 -0.05 19.38 15.26
C LEU A 22 -0.90 19.69 14.02
N LYS A 23 -1.10 18.72 13.14
CA LYS A 23 -1.97 18.86 11.95
C LYS A 23 -3.45 19.00 12.29
N LEU A 24 -3.92 18.40 13.39
CA LEU A 24 -5.29 18.62 13.85
C LEU A 24 -5.46 20.02 14.43
N VAL A 25 -4.52 20.47 15.25
CA VAL A 25 -4.50 21.85 15.77
C VAL A 25 -4.44 22.86 14.63
N SER A 26 -3.69 22.60 13.56
CA SER A 26 -3.63 23.50 12.40
C SER A 26 -4.93 23.62 11.60
N GLN A 27 -5.88 22.71 11.80
CA GLN A 27 -7.13 22.63 11.05
C GLN A 27 -8.34 23.15 11.83
N GLU A 28 -8.31 23.00 13.16
CA GLU A 28 -9.43 23.27 14.05
C GLU A 28 -8.88 23.65 15.43
N ASN A 29 -8.96 24.95 15.77
CA ASN A 29 -8.33 25.46 16.98
C ASN A 29 -9.06 25.02 18.26
N ASP A 30 -10.36 24.75 18.21
CA ASP A 30 -11.21 24.36 19.34
C ASP A 30 -11.48 22.85 19.44
N ILE A 31 -10.67 22.04 18.73
CA ILE A 31 -10.82 20.58 18.74
C ILE A 31 -10.56 19.99 20.14
N SER A 32 -11.49 19.15 20.61
CA SER A 32 -11.38 18.53 21.93
C SER A 32 -10.30 17.44 21.97
N GLN A 33 -9.68 17.24 23.14
CA GLN A 33 -8.66 16.19 23.34
C GLN A 33 -9.21 14.78 23.08
N GLU A 34 -10.50 14.55 23.36
CA GLU A 34 -11.17 13.27 23.06
C GLU A 34 -11.29 13.04 21.55
N THR A 35 -11.63 14.08 20.80
CA THR A 35 -11.70 14.01 19.33
C THR A 35 -10.31 13.79 18.74
N MET A 36 -9.29 14.50 19.24
CA MET A 36 -7.90 14.27 18.84
C MET A 36 -7.48 12.81 19.10
N ALA A 37 -7.76 12.30 20.30
CA ALA A 37 -7.43 10.94 20.72
C ALA A 37 -8.02 9.88 19.77
N LYS A 38 -9.30 10.02 19.43
CA LYS A 38 -9.99 9.15 18.48
C LYS A 38 -9.38 9.22 17.07
N LYS A 39 -9.09 10.42 16.56
CA LYS A 39 -8.51 10.63 15.22
C LYS A 39 -7.08 10.07 15.12
N VAL A 40 -6.29 10.16 16.19
CA VAL A 40 -4.89 9.70 16.23
C VAL A 40 -4.78 8.21 16.59
N GLY A 41 -5.74 7.66 17.34
CA GLY A 41 -5.70 6.28 17.84
C GLY A 41 -4.94 6.12 19.14
N VAL A 42 -5.08 7.09 20.04
CA VAL A 42 -4.45 7.05 21.37
C VAL A 42 -5.47 7.34 22.45
N VAL A 43 -5.08 7.15 23.71
CA VAL A 43 -5.91 7.53 24.86
C VAL A 43 -5.82 9.05 25.13
N PRO A 44 -6.87 9.70 25.66
CA PRO A 44 -6.87 11.15 25.91
C PRO A 44 -5.71 11.66 26.79
N SER A 45 -5.23 10.86 27.74
CA SER A 45 -4.07 11.23 28.57
C SER A 45 -2.79 11.43 27.76
N MET A 46 -2.61 10.71 26.64
CA MET A 46 -1.48 10.94 25.74
C MET A 46 -1.61 12.27 24.99
N ILE A 47 -2.82 12.63 24.55
CA ILE A 47 -3.07 13.93 23.92
C ILE A 47 -2.72 15.06 24.89
N ASN A 48 -3.16 14.94 26.15
CA ASN A 48 -2.82 15.92 27.18
C ASN A 48 -1.30 16.12 27.32
N LYS A 49 -0.55 15.00 27.36
CA LYS A 49 0.91 15.01 27.41
C LYS A 49 1.50 15.74 26.19
N TYR A 50 1.13 15.35 24.96
CA TYR A 50 1.62 16.01 23.75
C TYR A 50 1.32 17.51 23.73
N LEU A 51 0.11 17.92 24.10
CA LEU A 51 -0.26 19.34 24.12
C LEU A 51 0.54 20.11 25.18
N LYS A 52 0.89 19.49 26.32
CA LYS A 52 1.79 20.09 27.31
C LYS A 52 3.20 20.23 26.74
N ASP A 53 3.74 19.18 26.15
CA ASP A 53 5.06 19.20 25.51
C ASP A 53 5.11 20.25 24.37
N PHE A 54 4.03 20.44 23.61
CA PHE A 54 3.97 21.44 22.55
C PHE A 54 3.96 22.86 23.07
N GLU A 55 3.28 23.13 24.18
CA GLU A 55 3.26 24.44 24.82
C GLU A 55 4.64 24.77 25.42
N GLU A 56 5.26 23.81 26.12
CA GLU A 56 6.60 23.96 26.70
C GLU A 56 7.67 24.21 25.63
N ASN A 57 7.54 23.58 24.45
CA ASN A 57 8.42 23.78 23.30
C ASN A 57 8.03 25.00 22.43
N GLY A 58 7.00 25.76 22.81
CA GLY A 58 6.53 26.92 22.07
C GLY A 58 5.95 26.61 20.69
N ASN A 59 5.52 25.37 20.44
CA ASN A 59 4.86 24.94 19.19
C ASN A 59 3.39 25.38 19.13
N ILE A 60 2.73 25.51 20.27
CA ILE A 60 1.34 25.97 20.36
C ILE A 60 1.16 27.04 21.43
N ILE A 61 0.11 27.84 21.26
CA ILE A 61 -0.45 28.68 22.32
C ILE A 61 -1.78 28.05 22.75
N LYS A 62 -1.98 27.93 24.06
CA LYS A 62 -3.26 27.51 24.64
C LYS A 62 -4.05 28.74 25.08
N SER A 63 -5.36 28.72 24.89
CA SER A 63 -6.25 29.77 25.37
C SER A 63 -7.57 29.16 25.84
N GLY A 64 -8.15 29.68 26.91
CA GLY A 64 -9.37 29.15 27.50
C GLY A 64 -9.24 28.82 28.98
N GLU A 65 -10.36 28.92 29.69
CA GLU A 65 -10.41 28.83 31.16
C GLU A 65 -10.74 27.40 31.64
N ASN A 66 -11.38 26.60 30.79
CA ASN A 66 -11.82 25.26 31.11
C ASN A 66 -11.86 24.35 29.86
N LYS A 67 -12.15 23.06 30.04
CA LYS A 67 -12.15 22.07 28.95
C LYS A 67 -13.15 22.38 27.82
N ARG A 68 -14.21 23.16 28.07
CA ARG A 68 -15.26 23.47 27.08
C ARG A 68 -14.93 24.67 26.19
N ASN A 69 -14.05 25.57 26.63
CA ASN A 69 -13.64 26.75 25.88
C ASN A 69 -12.12 26.77 25.59
N MET A 70 -11.47 25.61 25.68
CA MET A 70 -10.04 25.46 25.40
C MET A 70 -9.80 25.46 23.89
N SER A 71 -8.88 26.29 23.44
CA SER A 71 -8.38 26.35 22.08
C SER A 71 -6.85 26.24 22.03
N TYR A 72 -6.37 25.74 20.91
CA TYR A 72 -4.97 25.51 20.59
C TYR A 72 -4.67 26.20 19.27
N GLU A 73 -3.62 27.01 19.22
CA GLU A 73 -3.18 27.65 17.98
C GLU A 73 -1.72 27.32 17.71
N LEU A 74 -1.36 26.98 16.48
CA LEU A 74 0.05 26.77 16.10
C LEU A 74 0.79 28.11 16.05
N THR A 75 1.96 28.15 16.71
CA THR A 75 2.92 29.23 16.51
C THR A 75 3.69 29.05 15.19
N GLU A 76 4.48 30.05 14.80
CA GLU A 76 5.42 29.89 13.67
C GLU A 76 6.42 28.75 13.90
N THR A 77 6.86 28.53 15.15
CA THR A 77 7.70 27.38 15.53
C THR A 77 6.96 26.07 15.32
N GLY A 78 5.70 25.98 15.74
CA GLY A 78 4.86 24.79 15.55
C GLY A 78 4.57 24.50 14.08
N LYS A 79 4.34 25.53 13.26
CA LYS A 79 4.19 25.38 11.80
C LYS A 79 5.46 24.80 11.17
N LYS A 80 6.63 25.32 11.53
CA LYS A 80 7.93 24.78 11.05
C LYS A 80 8.15 23.33 11.50
N ARG A 81 7.78 22.99 12.75
CA ARG A 81 7.87 21.62 13.26
C ARG A 81 6.94 20.67 12.49
N LEU A 82 5.70 21.08 12.24
CA LEU A 82 4.76 20.31 11.43
C LEU A 82 5.25 20.11 10.00
N GLN A 83 5.82 21.15 9.37
CA GLN A 83 6.42 21.07 8.04
C GLN A 83 7.59 20.08 8.01
N PHE A 84 8.51 20.17 8.97
CA PHE A 84 9.63 19.24 9.11
C PHE A 84 9.14 17.80 9.22
N LEU A 85 8.24 17.51 10.17
CA LEU A 85 7.70 16.17 10.37
C LEU A 85 6.97 15.63 9.13
N THR A 86 6.26 16.51 8.41
CA THR A 86 5.56 16.14 7.17
C THR A 86 6.56 15.75 6.08
N LEU A 87 7.64 16.54 5.90
CA LEU A 87 8.67 16.22 4.91
C LEU A 87 9.43 14.95 5.29
N SER A 88 9.79 14.76 6.55
CA SER A 88 10.44 13.52 7.02
C SER A 88 9.56 12.29 6.79
N PHE A 89 8.25 12.39 7.05
CA PHE A 89 7.32 11.29 6.77
C PHE A 89 7.23 10.96 5.27
N VAL A 90 7.21 12.00 4.42
CA VAL A 90 7.18 11.80 2.95
C VAL A 90 8.46 11.13 2.48
N ASP A 91 9.61 11.53 3.02
CA ASP A 91 10.93 10.96 2.72
C ASP A 91 10.97 9.47 3.09
N GLU A 92 10.62 9.10 4.33
CA GLU A 92 10.56 7.71 4.80
C GLU A 92 9.63 6.84 3.94
N VAL A 93 8.46 7.36 3.55
CA VAL A 93 7.52 6.63 2.68
C VAL A 93 8.08 6.48 1.26
N SER A 94 8.79 7.48 0.75
CA SER A 94 9.44 7.43 -0.56
C SER A 94 10.57 6.42 -0.61
N GLU A 95 11.39 6.34 0.44
CA GLU A 95 12.42 5.32 0.60
C GLU A 95 11.79 3.92 0.61
N LEU A 96 10.78 3.70 1.44
CA LEU A 96 10.08 2.42 1.51
C LEU A 96 9.46 2.00 0.18
N TYR A 97 8.88 2.95 -0.56
CA TYR A 97 8.36 2.70 -1.91
C TYR A 97 9.48 2.28 -2.88
N THR A 98 10.62 2.97 -2.82
CA THR A 98 11.79 2.68 -3.67
C THR A 98 12.36 1.29 -3.37
N GLU A 99 12.57 0.96 -2.10
CA GLU A 99 13.04 -0.37 -1.66
C GLU A 99 12.06 -1.48 -2.08
N THR A 100 10.76 -1.24 -1.92
CA THR A 100 9.73 -2.17 -2.38
C THR A 100 9.82 -2.39 -3.89
N LYS A 101 10.02 -1.32 -4.67
CA LYS A 101 10.18 -1.43 -6.13
C LYS A 101 11.45 -2.19 -6.52
N ASP A 102 12.54 -1.99 -5.79
CA ASP A 102 13.79 -2.71 -6.00
C ASP A 102 13.65 -4.22 -5.76
N SER A 103 12.79 -4.65 -4.83
CA SER A 103 12.48 -6.08 -4.65
C SER A 103 11.88 -6.72 -5.91
N PHE A 104 11.20 -5.95 -6.77
CA PHE A 104 10.63 -6.40 -8.05
C PHE A 104 11.56 -6.17 -9.25
N LYS A 105 12.77 -5.65 -9.04
CA LYS A 105 13.70 -5.29 -10.13
C LYS A 105 13.93 -6.43 -11.12
N LYS A 106 14.07 -7.67 -10.66
CA LYS A 106 14.24 -8.84 -11.54
C LYS A 106 13.00 -9.09 -12.41
N VAL A 107 11.79 -8.89 -11.88
CA VAL A 107 10.53 -8.97 -12.66
C VAL A 107 10.55 -7.97 -13.80
N PHE A 108 10.81 -6.69 -13.51
CA PHE A 108 10.80 -5.64 -14.53
C PHE A 108 11.91 -5.82 -15.57
N GLN A 109 13.08 -6.31 -15.15
CA GLN A 109 14.16 -6.67 -16.08
C GLN A 109 13.73 -7.76 -17.06
N THR A 110 13.07 -8.83 -16.58
CA THR A 110 12.54 -9.90 -17.45
C THR A 110 11.49 -9.35 -18.42
N LEU A 111 10.48 -8.64 -17.91
CA LEU A 111 9.42 -8.06 -18.74
C LEU A 111 9.97 -7.13 -19.83
N LYS A 112 10.94 -6.28 -19.48
CA LYS A 112 11.56 -5.35 -20.43
C LYS A 112 12.45 -6.05 -21.45
N LYS A 113 13.29 -7.00 -21.01
CA LYS A 113 14.21 -7.74 -21.88
C LYS A 113 13.46 -8.49 -22.97
N ASP A 114 12.35 -9.12 -22.60
CA ASP A 114 11.56 -9.97 -23.49
C ASP A 114 10.42 -9.18 -24.17
N ASN A 115 10.34 -7.86 -23.95
CA ASN A 115 9.32 -6.94 -24.47
C ASN A 115 7.88 -7.40 -24.20
N LEU A 116 7.64 -7.90 -22.98
CA LEU A 116 6.36 -8.41 -22.51
C LEU A 116 5.51 -7.25 -21.99
N LYS A 117 4.41 -6.91 -22.68
CA LYS A 117 3.56 -5.76 -22.37
C LYS A 117 2.14 -6.18 -21.99
N ASP A 118 1.58 -7.14 -22.70
CA ASP A 118 0.23 -7.63 -22.46
C ASP A 118 0.27 -8.93 -21.63
N ILE A 119 -0.17 -8.85 -20.37
CA ILE A 119 0.02 -9.89 -19.38
C ILE A 119 -1.31 -10.44 -18.88
N LEU A 120 -1.42 -11.76 -18.87
CA LEU A 120 -2.46 -12.49 -18.12
C LEU A 120 -1.93 -12.89 -16.74
N LEU A 121 -2.76 -12.74 -15.71
CA LEU A 121 -2.44 -13.20 -14.36
C LEU A 121 -3.27 -14.44 -14.00
N TYR A 122 -2.63 -15.60 -13.85
CA TYR A 122 -3.31 -16.82 -13.39
C TYR A 122 -3.28 -16.90 -11.87
N GLY A 123 -4.42 -16.60 -11.25
CA GLY A 123 -4.67 -16.59 -9.82
C GLY A 123 -5.29 -15.26 -9.36
N ALA A 124 -6.62 -15.16 -9.35
CA ALA A 124 -7.36 -13.99 -8.88
C ALA A 124 -7.51 -13.97 -7.35
N GLY A 125 -6.38 -14.08 -6.64
CA GLY A 125 -6.31 -14.06 -5.17
C GLY A 125 -5.63 -12.81 -4.63
N VAL A 126 -5.29 -12.84 -3.34
CA VAL A 126 -4.54 -11.76 -2.68
C VAL A 126 -3.21 -11.51 -3.41
N VAL A 127 -2.47 -12.56 -3.78
CA VAL A 127 -1.19 -12.46 -4.49
C VAL A 127 -1.36 -11.83 -5.87
N GLY A 128 -2.30 -12.32 -6.69
CA GLY A 128 -2.62 -11.71 -7.98
C GLY A 128 -3.01 -10.23 -7.87
N GLY A 129 -3.74 -9.86 -6.81
CA GLY A 129 -4.07 -8.47 -6.53
C GLY A 129 -2.86 -7.59 -6.16
N ILE A 130 -1.82 -8.15 -5.54
CA ILE A 130 -0.55 -7.47 -5.25
C ILE A 130 0.24 -7.29 -6.55
N VAL A 131 0.41 -8.37 -7.33
CA VAL A 131 1.14 -8.35 -8.60
C VAL A 131 0.52 -7.35 -9.58
N LEU A 132 -0.81 -7.30 -9.68
CA LEU A 132 -1.53 -6.33 -10.49
C LEU A 132 -1.14 -4.87 -10.18
N LYS A 133 -1.07 -4.51 -8.90
CA LYS A 133 -0.74 -3.14 -8.50
C LYS A 133 0.68 -2.77 -8.92
N VAL A 134 1.62 -3.68 -8.65
CA VAL A 134 3.04 -3.43 -8.94
C VAL A 134 3.31 -3.37 -10.45
N LEU A 135 2.65 -4.21 -11.25
CA LEU A 135 2.85 -4.21 -12.70
C LEU A 135 2.16 -3.01 -13.38
N LYS A 136 0.98 -2.58 -12.92
CA LYS A 136 0.27 -1.42 -13.49
C LYS A 136 1.10 -0.13 -13.44
N ASP A 137 1.94 0.01 -12.41
CA ASP A 137 2.77 1.21 -12.23
C ASP A 137 3.91 1.32 -13.27
N GLU A 138 4.24 0.23 -14.00
CA GLU A 138 5.32 0.18 -15.00
C GLU A 138 4.83 0.17 -16.46
N ASN A 139 3.62 0.69 -16.71
CA ASN A 139 3.01 0.71 -18.06
C ASN A 139 2.86 -0.70 -18.68
N ILE A 140 2.74 -1.73 -17.83
CA ILE A 140 2.41 -3.10 -18.23
C ILE A 140 0.88 -3.25 -18.21
N ASN A 141 0.34 -3.75 -19.32
CA ASN A 141 -1.09 -3.92 -19.49
C ASN A 141 -1.52 -5.30 -18.96
N ILE A 142 -2.35 -5.30 -17.90
CA ILE A 142 -2.95 -6.53 -17.38
C ILE A 142 -4.29 -6.74 -18.06
N ILE A 143 -4.34 -7.66 -19.03
CA ILE A 143 -5.51 -7.85 -19.89
C ILE A 143 -6.61 -8.70 -19.24
N GLY A 144 -6.29 -9.40 -18.15
CA GLY A 144 -7.24 -10.26 -17.46
C GLY A 144 -6.62 -11.11 -16.37
N PHE A 145 -7.47 -11.59 -15.46
CA PHE A 145 -7.13 -12.70 -14.58
C PHE A 145 -7.68 -14.01 -15.12
N LEU A 146 -6.98 -15.11 -14.85
CA LEU A 146 -7.51 -16.47 -14.95
C LEU A 146 -7.65 -17.04 -13.54
N ASP A 147 -8.74 -17.75 -13.24
CA ASP A 147 -8.87 -18.48 -11.97
C ASP A 147 -9.70 -19.75 -12.16
N ASP A 148 -9.31 -20.83 -11.49
CA ASP A 148 -10.02 -22.12 -11.55
C ASP A 148 -11.38 -22.08 -10.84
N SER A 149 -11.57 -21.13 -9.93
CA SER A 149 -12.77 -21.03 -9.12
C SER A 149 -13.92 -20.45 -9.94
N SER A 150 -14.90 -21.28 -10.29
CA SER A 150 -16.15 -20.85 -10.97
C SER A 150 -16.86 -19.71 -10.23
N LEU A 151 -16.76 -19.65 -8.89
CA LEU A 151 -17.32 -18.57 -8.07
C LEU A 151 -16.71 -17.18 -8.34
N LYS A 152 -15.49 -17.13 -8.90
CA LYS A 152 -14.80 -15.87 -9.21
C LYS A 152 -14.91 -15.50 -10.70
N GLN A 153 -15.14 -16.48 -11.56
CA GLN A 153 -15.21 -16.27 -13.01
C GLN A 153 -16.42 -15.39 -13.34
N GLY A 154 -16.23 -14.42 -14.22
CA GLY A 154 -17.25 -13.42 -14.56
C GLY A 154 -17.33 -12.23 -13.59
N ASP A 155 -16.60 -12.25 -12.47
CA ASP A 155 -16.43 -11.11 -11.58
C ASP A 155 -15.14 -10.32 -11.92
N ARG A 156 -14.83 -9.29 -11.15
CA ARG A 156 -13.66 -8.42 -11.31
C ARG A 156 -12.82 -8.34 -10.04
N LEU A 157 -11.51 -8.48 -10.20
CA LEU A 157 -10.54 -8.16 -9.15
C LEU A 157 -9.91 -6.79 -9.44
N GLN A 158 -10.19 -5.80 -8.59
CA GLN A 158 -9.67 -4.43 -8.74
C GLN A 158 -9.92 -3.85 -10.15
N GLY A 159 -11.11 -4.10 -10.69
CA GLY A 159 -11.56 -3.62 -11.99
C GLY A 159 -11.09 -4.42 -13.20
N ILE A 160 -10.31 -5.49 -13.02
CA ILE A 160 -9.89 -6.39 -14.10
C ILE A 160 -10.76 -7.66 -14.09
N ASP A 161 -11.26 -8.03 -15.25
CA ASP A 161 -12.12 -9.20 -15.43
C ASP A 161 -11.40 -10.52 -15.09
N ILE A 162 -12.15 -11.46 -14.52
CA ILE A 162 -11.68 -12.79 -14.15
C ILE A 162 -12.33 -13.82 -15.08
N TYR A 163 -11.51 -14.58 -15.79
CA TYR A 163 -11.93 -15.56 -16.79
C TYR A 163 -11.63 -17.01 -16.36
N PRO A 164 -12.32 -18.00 -16.94
CA PRO A 164 -11.86 -19.38 -16.90
C PRO A 164 -10.52 -19.53 -17.65
N PRO A 165 -9.64 -20.47 -17.26
CA PRO A 165 -8.32 -20.65 -17.88
C PRO A 165 -8.35 -20.87 -19.41
N GLU A 166 -9.41 -21.51 -19.91
CA GLU A 166 -9.62 -21.78 -21.34
C GLU A 166 -9.70 -20.50 -22.17
N LYS A 167 -10.17 -19.39 -21.58
CA LYS A 167 -10.29 -18.09 -22.25
C LYS A 167 -8.94 -17.59 -22.76
N ALA A 168 -7.83 -17.99 -22.14
CA ALA A 168 -6.49 -17.61 -22.57
C ALA A 168 -6.23 -17.94 -24.06
N LYS A 169 -6.81 -19.02 -24.59
CA LYS A 169 -6.64 -19.43 -26.01
C LYS A 169 -7.28 -18.47 -27.00
N GLU A 170 -8.20 -17.63 -26.54
CA GLU A 170 -8.90 -16.62 -27.34
C GLU A 170 -8.27 -15.23 -27.20
N LEU A 171 -7.32 -15.06 -26.28
CA LEU A 171 -6.70 -13.78 -25.96
C LEU A 171 -5.29 -13.71 -26.54
N ILE A 172 -4.89 -12.51 -26.96
CA ILE A 172 -3.52 -12.22 -27.37
C ILE A 172 -2.79 -11.66 -26.16
N TYR A 173 -1.68 -12.31 -25.78
CA TYR A 173 -0.86 -11.91 -24.65
C TYR A 173 0.61 -12.29 -24.90
N ASP A 174 1.52 -11.56 -24.24
CA ASP A 174 2.96 -11.79 -24.30
C ASP A 174 3.41 -12.76 -23.22
N ALA A 175 2.77 -12.75 -22.05
CA ALA A 175 3.05 -13.69 -20.98
C ALA A 175 1.84 -13.98 -20.11
N LEU A 176 1.78 -15.21 -19.59
CA LEU A 176 0.86 -15.66 -18.57
C LEU A 176 1.66 -15.88 -17.28
N ILE A 177 1.45 -15.00 -16.30
CA ILE A 177 2.14 -15.05 -15.02
C ILE A 177 1.25 -15.75 -13.98
N ILE A 178 1.75 -16.86 -13.43
CA ILE A 178 1.12 -17.57 -12.32
C ILE A 178 1.36 -16.79 -11.03
N ALA A 179 0.32 -16.10 -10.56
CA ALA A 179 0.37 -15.18 -9.44
C ALA A 179 -0.13 -15.84 -8.14
N SER A 180 0.57 -16.88 -7.70
CA SER A 180 0.22 -17.66 -6.50
C SER A 180 1.46 -18.22 -5.83
N PHE A 181 1.64 -17.96 -4.53
CA PHE A 181 2.77 -18.52 -3.78
C PHE A 181 2.55 -20.00 -3.41
N ARG A 182 1.38 -20.34 -2.86
CA ARG A 182 1.12 -21.69 -2.32
C ARG A 182 0.72 -22.73 -3.37
N LYS A 183 0.17 -22.28 -4.50
CA LYS A 183 -0.42 -23.15 -5.52
C LYS A 183 0.24 -23.00 -6.89
N SER A 184 1.43 -22.37 -6.96
CA SER A 184 2.11 -22.12 -8.24
C SER A 184 2.32 -23.40 -9.04
N GLU A 185 2.81 -24.46 -8.40
CA GLU A 185 3.04 -25.76 -9.05
C GLU A 185 1.74 -26.40 -9.57
N LYS A 186 0.71 -26.46 -8.73
CA LYS A 186 -0.61 -26.99 -9.14
C LYS A 186 -1.25 -26.18 -10.26
N ILE A 187 -1.08 -24.86 -10.26
CA ILE A 187 -1.58 -24.00 -11.33
C ILE A 187 -0.75 -24.21 -12.61
N LEU A 188 0.56 -24.40 -12.48
CA LEU A 188 1.44 -24.72 -13.61
C LEU A 188 1.03 -26.04 -14.27
N GLU A 189 0.84 -27.10 -13.48
CA GLU A 189 0.37 -28.40 -13.99
C GLU A 189 -0.92 -28.24 -14.80
N LYS A 190 -1.92 -27.54 -14.26
CA LYS A 190 -3.18 -27.27 -14.96
C LYS A 190 -3.03 -26.42 -16.21
N ALA A 191 -2.15 -25.42 -16.16
CA ALA A 191 -1.87 -24.58 -17.33
C ALA A 191 -1.25 -25.42 -18.45
N THR A 192 -0.31 -26.31 -18.10
CA THR A 192 0.33 -27.26 -19.02
C THR A 192 -0.67 -28.28 -19.57
N GLU A 193 -1.50 -28.89 -18.73
CA GLU A 193 -2.57 -29.82 -19.15
C GLU A 193 -3.54 -29.17 -20.15
N LYS A 194 -3.80 -27.88 -19.99
CA LYS A 194 -4.65 -27.09 -20.88
C LYS A 194 -3.93 -26.58 -22.12
N ASN A 195 -2.63 -26.85 -22.28
CA ASN A 195 -1.76 -26.33 -23.34
C ASN A 195 -1.78 -24.80 -23.39
N LEU A 196 -1.64 -24.15 -22.22
CA LEU A 196 -1.42 -22.71 -22.14
C LEU A 196 0.07 -22.42 -22.33
N GLU A 197 0.39 -21.36 -23.05
CA GLU A 197 1.75 -21.01 -23.44
C GLU A 197 2.26 -19.75 -22.74
N LYS A 198 3.56 -19.48 -22.89
CA LYS A 198 4.27 -18.29 -22.38
C LYS A 198 4.15 -18.16 -20.86
N LEU A 199 4.41 -19.29 -20.18
CA LEU A 199 4.19 -19.44 -18.75
C LEU A 199 5.37 -18.87 -17.95
N TYR A 200 5.05 -18.02 -17.00
CA TYR A 200 6.00 -17.50 -16.02
C TYR A 200 5.47 -17.75 -14.61
N ILE A 201 6.35 -18.14 -13.70
CA ILE A 201 6.00 -18.32 -12.29
C ILE A 201 6.55 -17.14 -11.50
N PHE A 202 5.68 -16.53 -10.71
CA PHE A 202 6.08 -15.53 -9.74
C PHE A 202 6.73 -16.20 -8.53
N LYS A 203 8.00 -15.88 -8.27
CA LYS A 203 8.81 -16.44 -7.17
C LYS A 203 9.25 -15.33 -6.22
N ILE A 204 9.34 -15.67 -4.94
CA ILE A 204 9.96 -14.85 -3.89
C ILE A 204 11.08 -15.68 -3.25
N ASP A 205 12.27 -15.11 -3.13
CA ASP A 205 13.40 -15.75 -2.46
C ASP A 205 13.43 -15.44 -0.95
N ASP A 206 14.37 -16.04 -0.22
CA ASP A 206 14.48 -15.93 1.24
C ASP A 206 14.80 -14.51 1.71
N GLU A 207 15.33 -13.66 0.83
CA GLU A 207 15.61 -12.24 1.07
C GLU A 207 14.41 -11.34 0.72
N GLY A 208 13.33 -11.93 0.18
CA GLY A 208 12.14 -11.20 -0.23
C GLY A 208 12.24 -10.59 -1.63
N ASN A 209 13.30 -10.88 -2.41
CA ASN A 209 13.36 -10.45 -3.79
C ASN A 209 12.42 -11.29 -4.66
N ILE A 210 11.84 -10.62 -5.63
CA ILE A 210 10.80 -11.17 -6.48
C ILE A 210 11.30 -11.29 -7.90
N SER A 211 11.00 -12.41 -8.54
CA SER A 211 11.41 -12.71 -9.91
C SER A 211 10.34 -13.47 -10.69
N LEU A 212 10.52 -13.49 -12.01
CA LEU A 212 9.76 -14.34 -12.92
C LEU A 212 10.64 -15.46 -13.44
N GLU A 213 10.17 -16.69 -13.32
CA GLU A 213 10.82 -17.88 -13.85
C GLU A 213 10.03 -18.42 -15.04
N GLY A 214 10.62 -18.41 -16.23
CA GLY A 214 10.01 -18.95 -17.45
C GLY A 214 9.92 -20.48 -17.43
N ARG A 215 8.87 -21.02 -18.07
CA ARG A 215 8.60 -22.46 -18.20
C ARG A 215 8.24 -22.85 -19.62
#